data_AF-T1ZDK8-F1
#
_entry.id   AF-T1ZDK8-F1
#
_cell.length_a   1.000
_cell.length_b   1.000
_cell.length_c   1.000
_cell.angle_alpha   90.00
_cell.angle_beta   90.00
_cell.angle_gamma   90.00
#
_symmetry.space_group_name_H-M   'P 1'
#
loop_
_entity.id
_entity.type
_entity.pdbx_description
1 polymer ?
#
loop_
_entity_poly.entity_id
_entity_poly.type
_entity_poly.pdbx_seq_one_letter_code
_entity_poly.pdbx_strand_id
1 'polypeptide(L)'
;MPRRNYNNVRSRRWIGILLILIAVGIIIQYLIPILLSIGIGYGIYYYATHKPKKITEPSASQQIEDLKKEIRAADSRIKQLDNYLKEKSYANYQQLADQLLPQLSYIQGRANTLKKYISPEIYQRIQRKVQNVTTDIHEQLHNLHAQTSESLKPNLEELAPELLETIHNIQIDHEAILKKISQSESNNKEELTAIHQSQMEHYEDILEGYLKIKTSPKDFYNAEERLSSAKAAIEQFDLDLDETLRQLNEADLRDFDISLRILSKKEPNTEL
;
A
#
# COMPACT_ATOMS: atom_id res chain seq x y z
N MET A 1 36.56 -27.97 85.08
CA MET A 1 35.66 -28.21 83.92
C MET A 1 34.23 -28.03 84.41
N PRO A 2 33.35 -27.28 83.70
CA PRO A 2 32.64 -27.80 82.52
C PRO A 2 32.53 -26.83 81.33
N ARG A 3 32.22 -27.39 80.15
CA ARG A 3 32.07 -26.75 78.84
C ARG A 3 30.69 -26.07 78.70
N ARG A 4 30.63 -24.80 78.30
CA ARG A 4 29.39 -24.10 77.91
C ARG A 4 29.09 -24.34 76.42
N ASN A 5 27.92 -24.90 76.16
CA ASN A 5 27.42 -25.33 74.86
C ASN A 5 26.85 -24.13 74.05
N TYR A 6 27.39 -23.87 72.86
CA TYR A 6 27.12 -22.69 72.02
C TYR A 6 26.06 -22.93 70.92
N ASN A 7 25.03 -23.74 71.20
CA ASN A 7 24.08 -24.19 70.16
C ASN A 7 22.69 -23.53 70.19
N ASN A 8 22.43 -22.50 71.02
CA ASN A 8 21.06 -22.00 71.24
C ASN A 8 20.69 -20.65 70.57
N VAL A 9 21.61 -20.00 69.85
CA VAL A 9 21.33 -18.68 69.22
C VAL A 9 21.01 -18.83 67.72
N ARG A 10 21.46 -19.91 67.07
CA ARG A 10 21.20 -20.14 65.64
C ARG A 10 19.80 -20.70 65.37
N SER A 11 19.19 -21.47 66.27
CA SER A 11 17.86 -22.08 66.03
C SER A 11 16.69 -21.09 66.13
N ARG A 12 16.77 -20.06 66.99
CA ARG A 12 15.69 -19.07 67.16
C ARG A 12 15.50 -18.14 65.96
N ARG A 13 16.55 -17.86 65.17
CA ARG A 13 16.44 -17.01 63.97
C ARG A 13 15.74 -17.71 62.80
N TRP A 14 15.89 -19.03 62.68
CA TRP A 14 15.23 -19.81 61.63
C TRP A 14 13.72 -19.98 61.88
N ILE A 15 13.30 -20.07 63.14
CA ILE A 15 11.88 -20.14 63.51
C ILE A 15 11.16 -18.83 63.21
N GLY A 16 11.82 -17.68 63.39
CA GLY A 16 11.28 -16.37 62.99
C GLY A 16 11.11 -16.21 61.48
N ILE A 17 12.08 -16.70 60.69
CA ILE A 17 12.02 -16.66 59.21
C ILE A 17 10.91 -17.60 58.69
N LEU A 18 10.72 -18.76 59.32
CA LEU A 18 9.66 -19.71 58.95
C LEU A 18 8.26 -19.12 59.21
N LEU A 19 8.06 -18.41 60.33
CA LEU A 19 6.79 -17.75 60.66
C LEU A 19 6.46 -16.58 59.70
N ILE A 20 7.48 -15.83 59.24
CA ILE A 20 7.29 -14.76 58.24
C ILE A 20 6.90 -15.35 56.87
N LEU A 21 7.51 -16.47 56.45
CA LEU A 21 7.16 -17.13 55.19
C LEU A 21 5.73 -17.70 55.20
N ILE A 22 5.26 -18.22 56.35
CA ILE A 22 3.88 -18.70 56.52
C ILE A 22 2.89 -17.51 56.48
N ALA A 23 3.22 -16.38 57.12
CA ALA A 23 2.40 -15.18 57.08
C ALA A 23 2.30 -14.59 55.66
N VAL A 24 3.39 -14.57 54.90
CA VAL A 24 3.40 -14.13 53.49
C VAL A 24 2.61 -15.07 52.58
N GLY A 25 2.66 -16.39 52.83
CA GLY A 25 1.86 -17.38 52.11
C GLY A 25 0.35 -17.19 52.31
N ILE A 26 -0.09 -16.87 53.53
CA ILE A 26 -1.51 -16.60 53.84
C ILE A 26 -1.97 -15.29 53.16
N ILE A 27 -1.13 -14.25 53.15
CA ILE A 27 -1.47 -12.97 52.51
C ILE A 27 -1.62 -13.14 50.99
N ILE A 28 -0.72 -13.88 50.32
CA ILE A 28 -0.80 -14.15 48.87
C ILE A 28 -2.05 -14.96 48.51
N GLN A 29 -2.47 -15.91 49.35
CA GLN A 29 -3.63 -16.76 49.10
C GLN A 29 -4.97 -16.00 49.10
N TYR A 30 -5.07 -14.88 49.84
CA TYR A 30 -6.24 -14.01 49.81
C TYR A 30 -6.10 -12.82 48.83
N LEU A 31 -4.88 -12.41 48.46
CA LEU A 31 -4.66 -11.31 47.53
C LEU A 31 -5.10 -11.66 46.10
N ILE A 32 -4.84 -12.90 45.65
CA ILE A 32 -5.17 -13.38 44.29
C ILE A 32 -6.70 -13.43 44.03
N PRO A 33 -7.56 -13.98 44.91
CA PRO A 33 -9.01 -13.97 44.67
C PRO A 33 -9.63 -12.57 44.76
N ILE A 34 -9.06 -11.65 45.56
CA ILE A 34 -9.51 -10.25 45.62
C ILE A 34 -9.13 -9.52 44.32
N LEU A 35 -7.90 -9.74 43.79
CA LEU A 35 -7.50 -9.18 42.49
C LEU A 35 -8.34 -9.72 41.33
N LEU A 36 -8.67 -11.01 41.34
CA LEU A 36 -9.57 -11.60 40.35
C LEU A 36 -11.00 -11.06 40.47
N SER A 37 -11.50 -10.84 41.69
CA SER A 37 -12.84 -10.26 41.90
C SER A 37 -12.94 -8.80 41.44
N ILE A 38 -11.89 -8.00 41.67
CA ILE A 38 -11.78 -6.63 41.15
C ILE A 38 -11.63 -6.65 39.61
N GLY A 39 -10.85 -7.60 39.07
CA GLY A 39 -10.69 -7.78 37.63
C GLY A 39 -11.97 -8.22 36.91
N ILE A 40 -12.77 -9.11 37.52
CA ILE A 40 -14.08 -9.53 36.99
C ILE A 40 -15.09 -8.39 37.12
N GLY A 41 -15.09 -7.65 38.23
CA GLY A 41 -15.95 -6.47 38.40
C GLY A 41 -15.63 -5.35 37.40
N TYR A 42 -14.35 -5.05 37.18
CA TYR A 42 -13.90 -4.10 36.17
C TYR A 42 -14.17 -4.62 34.75
N GLY A 43 -14.03 -5.92 34.51
CA GLY A 43 -14.37 -6.56 33.24
C GLY A 43 -15.87 -6.47 32.92
N ILE A 44 -16.74 -6.72 33.89
CA ILE A 44 -18.21 -6.59 33.72
C ILE A 44 -18.60 -5.12 33.58
N TYR A 45 -18.02 -4.20 34.38
CA TYR A 45 -18.25 -2.76 34.26
C TYR A 45 -17.77 -2.21 32.91
N TYR A 46 -16.57 -2.60 32.47
CA TYR A 46 -16.00 -2.25 31.17
C TYR A 46 -16.84 -2.83 30.03
N TYR A 47 -17.29 -4.08 30.10
CA TYR A 47 -18.13 -4.70 29.07
C TYR A 47 -19.57 -4.14 29.05
N ALA A 48 -20.11 -3.73 30.20
CA ALA A 48 -21.43 -3.10 30.30
C ALA A 48 -21.44 -1.63 29.83
N THR A 49 -20.33 -0.90 30.02
CA THR A 49 -20.15 0.47 29.52
C THR A 49 -19.60 0.52 28.08
N HIS A 50 -18.83 -0.48 27.68
CA HIS A 50 -18.34 -0.74 26.33
C HIS A 50 -19.05 -1.95 25.75
N LYS A 51 -20.39 -1.91 25.71
CA LYS A 51 -21.12 -2.85 24.87
C LYS A 51 -20.52 -2.75 23.47
N PRO A 52 -20.05 -3.85 22.84
CA PRO A 52 -19.75 -3.79 21.42
C PRO A 52 -21.03 -3.30 20.76
N LYS A 53 -20.96 -2.12 20.13
CA LYS A 53 -22.03 -1.67 19.24
C LYS A 53 -22.26 -2.87 18.32
N LYS A 54 -23.48 -3.43 18.34
CA LYS A 54 -23.93 -4.28 17.24
C LYS A 54 -23.51 -3.52 15.98
N ILE A 55 -22.69 -4.13 15.13
CA ILE A 55 -22.31 -3.56 13.85
C ILE A 55 -23.57 -3.61 13.00
N THR A 56 -24.51 -2.72 13.31
CA THR A 56 -25.46 -2.22 12.33
C THR A 56 -24.59 -1.51 11.32
N GLU A 57 -24.65 -1.96 10.07
CA GLU A 57 -24.04 -1.23 8.96
C GLU A 57 -24.33 0.27 9.14
N PRO A 58 -23.31 1.15 8.99
CA PRO A 58 -23.51 2.58 9.14
C PRO A 58 -24.66 3.02 8.25
N SER A 59 -25.56 3.84 8.76
CA SER A 59 -26.74 4.26 7.99
C SER A 59 -26.29 5.00 6.72
N ALA A 60 -27.09 4.96 5.65
CA ALA A 60 -26.76 5.66 4.40
C ALA A 60 -26.39 7.15 4.64
N SER A 61 -27.04 7.80 5.61
CA SER A 61 -26.72 9.17 6.02
C SER A 61 -25.33 9.32 6.65
N GLN A 62 -24.91 8.38 7.50
CA GLN A 62 -23.56 8.35 8.08
C GLN A 62 -22.50 8.12 7.00
N GLN A 63 -22.75 7.18 6.09
CA GLN A 63 -21.84 6.90 4.97
C GLN A 63 -21.68 8.12 4.04
N ILE A 64 -22.76 8.89 3.81
CA ILE A 64 -22.71 10.15 3.05
C ILE A 64 -21.92 11.23 3.80
N GLU A 65 -22.08 11.34 5.11
CA GLU A 65 -21.32 12.28 5.93
C GLU A 65 -19.82 11.97 5.89
N ASP A 66 -19.47 10.69 6.02
CA ASP A 66 -18.09 10.25 5.93
C ASP A 66 -17.54 10.48 4.51
N LEU A 67 -18.34 10.27 3.45
CA LEU A 67 -17.96 10.59 2.07
C LEU A 67 -17.62 12.07 1.91
N LYS A 68 -18.43 12.95 2.51
CA LYS A 68 -18.14 14.39 2.51
C LYS A 68 -16.85 14.73 3.25
N LYS A 69 -16.56 14.06 4.37
CA LYS A 69 -15.31 14.28 5.13
C LYS A 69 -14.08 13.88 4.30
N GLU A 70 -14.13 12.71 3.66
CA GLU A 70 -13.04 12.25 2.78
C GLU A 70 -12.84 13.17 1.58
N ILE A 71 -13.92 13.62 0.93
CA ILE A 71 -13.82 14.57 -0.19
C ILE A 71 -13.17 15.89 0.27
N ARG A 72 -13.51 16.40 1.47
CA ARG A 72 -12.88 17.62 2.01
C ARG A 72 -11.40 17.41 2.32
N ALA A 73 -11.04 16.26 2.87
CA ALA A 73 -9.65 15.92 3.15
C ALA A 73 -8.84 15.82 1.85
N ALA A 74 -9.38 15.12 0.84
CA ALA A 74 -8.80 15.04 -0.49
C ALA A 74 -8.67 16.42 -1.15
N ASP A 75 -9.69 17.28 -1.08
CA ASP A 75 -9.63 18.65 -1.61
C ASP A 75 -8.51 19.48 -0.98
N SER A 76 -8.26 19.32 0.31
CA SER A 76 -7.15 19.99 1.00
C SER A 76 -5.80 19.48 0.49
N ARG A 77 -5.67 18.15 0.28
CA ARG A 77 -4.45 17.52 -0.23
C ARG A 77 -4.19 17.91 -1.68
N ILE A 78 -5.21 17.93 -2.54
CA ILE A 78 -5.10 18.42 -3.93
C ILE A 78 -4.53 19.84 -3.96
N LYS A 79 -5.04 20.72 -3.08
CA LYS A 79 -4.53 22.10 -3.01
C LYS A 79 -3.07 22.17 -2.55
N GLN A 80 -2.65 21.26 -1.67
CA GLN A 80 -1.27 21.17 -1.22
C GLN A 80 -0.36 20.60 -2.32
N LEU A 81 -0.88 19.65 -3.10
CA LEU A 81 -0.23 19.06 -4.25
C LEU A 81 0.05 20.13 -5.34
N ASP A 82 -0.93 21.01 -5.62
CA ASP A 82 -0.74 22.18 -6.51
C ASP A 82 0.35 23.14 -6.00
N ASN A 83 0.48 23.29 -4.68
CA ASN A 83 1.52 24.15 -4.10
C ASN A 83 2.90 23.53 -4.29
N TYR A 84 3.05 22.22 -4.14
CA TYR A 84 4.32 21.55 -4.39
C TYR A 84 4.80 21.68 -5.84
N LEU A 85 3.88 21.68 -6.81
CA LEU A 85 4.24 22.01 -8.21
C LEU A 85 4.77 23.44 -8.36
N LYS A 86 4.10 24.42 -7.74
CA LYS A 86 4.52 25.84 -7.80
C LYS A 86 5.87 26.07 -7.11
N GLU A 87 6.10 25.39 -6.00
CA GLU A 87 7.33 25.45 -5.21
C GLU A 87 8.45 24.59 -5.80
N LYS A 88 8.19 23.86 -6.91
CA LYS A 88 9.12 22.91 -7.54
C LYS A 88 9.61 21.82 -6.58
N SER A 89 8.77 21.44 -5.62
CA SER A 89 9.06 20.45 -4.60
C SER A 89 8.60 19.07 -5.06
N TYR A 90 9.29 18.51 -6.05
CA TYR A 90 8.84 17.31 -6.78
C TYR A 90 8.83 16.03 -5.93
N ALA A 91 9.77 15.86 -5.00
CA ALA A 91 9.75 14.72 -4.07
C ALA A 91 8.52 14.74 -3.13
N ASN A 92 8.15 15.93 -2.64
CA ASN A 92 6.96 16.08 -1.80
C ASN A 92 5.66 15.97 -2.62
N TYR A 93 5.71 16.35 -3.90
CA TYR A 93 4.62 16.15 -4.85
C TYR A 93 4.34 14.66 -5.03
N GLN A 94 5.38 13.87 -5.36
CA GLN A 94 5.27 12.42 -5.56
C GLN A 94 4.73 11.72 -4.30
N GLN A 95 5.36 11.96 -3.15
CA GLN A 95 4.91 11.35 -1.89
C GLN A 95 3.44 11.67 -1.54
N LEU A 96 2.97 12.88 -1.86
CA LEU A 96 1.57 13.26 -1.62
C LEU A 96 0.63 12.65 -2.68
N ALA A 97 1.07 12.54 -3.93
CA ALA A 97 0.34 11.88 -5.01
C ALA A 97 0.09 10.40 -4.68
N ASP A 98 1.11 9.68 -4.19
CA ASP A 98 1.03 8.25 -3.83
C ASP A 98 -0.01 7.99 -2.72
N GLN A 99 -0.20 8.96 -1.82
CA GLN A 99 -1.22 8.90 -0.78
C GLN A 99 -2.61 9.31 -1.26
N LEU A 100 -2.67 10.22 -2.24
CA LEU A 100 -3.90 10.81 -2.72
C LEU A 100 -4.60 9.91 -3.75
N LEU A 101 -3.85 9.23 -4.62
CA LEU A 101 -4.39 8.32 -5.64
C LEU A 101 -5.27 7.21 -5.03
N PRO A 102 -4.84 6.45 -4.01
CA PRO A 102 -5.69 5.47 -3.34
C PRO A 102 -6.91 6.09 -2.66
N GLN A 103 -6.77 7.30 -2.10
CA GLN A 103 -7.88 8.01 -1.46
C GLN A 103 -8.95 8.43 -2.48
N LEU A 104 -8.53 8.86 -3.67
CA LEU A 104 -9.42 9.21 -4.78
C LEU A 104 -10.18 7.98 -5.28
N SER A 105 -9.48 6.84 -5.45
CA SER A 105 -10.12 5.55 -5.78
C SER A 105 -11.15 5.12 -4.72
N TYR A 106 -10.82 5.26 -3.43
CA TYR A 106 -11.75 4.98 -2.35
C TYR A 106 -13.00 5.89 -2.39
N ILE A 107 -12.83 7.19 -2.66
CA ILE A 107 -13.94 8.13 -2.82
C ILE A 107 -14.84 7.73 -4.00
N GLN A 108 -14.24 7.32 -5.12
CA GLN A 108 -14.96 6.86 -6.31
C GLN A 108 -15.79 5.60 -6.01
N GLY A 109 -15.17 4.58 -5.41
CA GLY A 109 -15.84 3.34 -5.01
C GLY A 109 -16.99 3.59 -4.02
N ARG A 110 -16.78 4.50 -3.07
CA ARG A 110 -17.81 4.85 -2.08
C ARG A 110 -18.93 5.72 -2.67
N ALA A 111 -18.64 6.55 -3.67
CA ALA A 111 -19.66 7.25 -4.43
C ALA A 111 -20.51 6.28 -5.28
N ASN A 112 -19.90 5.21 -5.83
CA ASN A 112 -20.61 4.17 -6.57
C ASN A 112 -21.59 3.39 -5.70
N THR A 113 -21.16 2.98 -4.50
CA THR A 113 -22.05 2.27 -3.54
C THR A 113 -23.19 3.16 -3.05
N LEU A 114 -22.95 4.48 -2.90
CA LEU A 114 -23.95 5.44 -2.45
C LEU A 114 -24.80 6.05 -3.56
N LYS A 115 -24.64 5.63 -4.83
CA LYS A 115 -25.35 6.17 -6.01
C LYS A 115 -26.87 6.25 -5.84
N LYS A 116 -27.48 5.32 -5.10
CA LYS A 116 -28.94 5.28 -4.84
C LYS A 116 -29.40 6.29 -3.79
N TYR A 117 -28.48 6.85 -2.99
CA TYR A 117 -28.75 7.71 -1.85
C TYR A 117 -28.27 9.15 -2.05
N ILE A 118 -27.56 9.44 -3.14
CA ILE A 118 -27.08 10.77 -3.52
C ILE A 118 -27.71 11.20 -4.85
N SER A 119 -27.85 12.50 -5.09
CA SER A 119 -28.45 12.97 -6.34
C SER A 119 -27.56 12.62 -7.54
N PRO A 120 -28.14 12.36 -8.73
CA PRO A 120 -27.38 12.06 -9.95
C PRO A 120 -26.35 13.14 -10.28
N GLU A 121 -26.66 14.41 -10.04
CA GLU A 121 -25.76 15.54 -10.30
C GLU A 121 -24.55 15.53 -9.36
N ILE A 122 -24.77 15.25 -8.07
CA ILE A 122 -23.69 15.18 -7.07
C ILE A 122 -22.78 13.99 -7.38
N TYR A 123 -23.37 12.82 -7.69
CA TYR A 123 -22.61 11.64 -8.10
C TYR A 123 -21.73 11.95 -9.32
N GLN A 124 -22.31 12.51 -10.39
CA GLN A 124 -21.55 12.83 -11.60
C GLN A 124 -20.44 13.86 -11.33
N ARG A 125 -20.68 14.84 -10.45
CA ARG A 125 -19.67 15.84 -10.10
C ARG A 125 -18.49 15.21 -9.35
N ILE A 126 -18.75 14.29 -8.43
CA ILE A 126 -17.70 13.55 -7.70
C ILE A 126 -16.89 12.73 -8.70
N GLN A 127 -17.54 11.95 -9.56
CA GLN A 127 -16.88 11.11 -10.56
C GLN A 127 -15.99 11.93 -11.50
N ARG A 128 -16.53 13.01 -12.10
CA ARG A 128 -15.74 13.88 -12.98
C ARG A 128 -14.56 14.52 -12.26
N LYS A 129 -14.74 14.99 -11.02
CA LYS A 129 -13.65 15.63 -10.27
C LYS A 129 -12.56 14.63 -9.91
N VAL A 130 -12.92 13.44 -9.42
CA VAL A 130 -11.97 12.38 -9.11
C VAL A 130 -11.21 11.97 -10.37
N GLN A 131 -11.91 11.75 -11.48
CA GLN A 131 -11.28 11.40 -12.75
C GLN A 131 -10.28 12.47 -13.21
N ASN A 132 -10.71 13.74 -13.28
CA ASN A 132 -9.86 14.83 -13.74
C ASN A 132 -8.61 14.98 -12.88
N VAL A 133 -8.76 14.93 -11.54
CA VAL A 133 -7.63 15.06 -10.62
C VAL A 133 -6.70 13.87 -10.72
N THR A 134 -7.25 12.65 -10.84
CA THR A 134 -6.44 11.44 -11.00
C THR A 134 -5.64 11.51 -12.30
N THR A 135 -6.27 11.87 -13.42
CA THR A 135 -5.59 12.03 -14.70
C THR A 135 -4.50 13.11 -14.64
N ASP A 136 -4.80 14.27 -14.05
CA ASP A 136 -3.83 15.36 -13.90
C ASP A 136 -2.63 14.94 -13.04
N ILE A 137 -2.85 14.25 -11.91
CA ILE A 137 -1.75 13.73 -11.08
C ILE A 137 -0.86 12.79 -11.89
N HIS A 138 -1.43 11.84 -12.64
CA HIS A 138 -0.63 10.91 -13.45
C HIS A 138 0.13 11.64 -14.56
N GLU A 139 -0.48 12.62 -15.21
CA GLU A 139 0.16 13.42 -16.26
C GLU A 139 1.34 14.25 -15.70
N GLN A 140 1.16 14.85 -14.53
CA GLN A 140 2.23 15.61 -13.87
C GLN A 140 3.36 14.69 -13.37
N LEU A 141 3.04 13.54 -12.78
CA LEU A 141 4.07 12.55 -12.42
C LEU A 141 4.84 12.08 -13.66
N HIS A 142 4.14 11.74 -14.75
CA HIS A 142 4.78 11.39 -16.03
C HIS A 142 5.70 12.49 -16.53
N ASN A 143 5.25 13.75 -16.56
CA ASN A 143 6.07 14.88 -17.00
C ASN A 143 7.29 15.11 -16.10
N LEU A 144 7.15 14.93 -14.78
CA LEU A 144 8.25 15.02 -13.83
C LEU A 144 9.26 13.89 -14.05
N HIS A 145 8.77 12.68 -14.33
CA HIS A 145 9.62 11.52 -14.57
C HIS A 145 10.29 11.61 -15.94
N ALA A 146 9.62 12.17 -16.96
CA ALA A 146 10.20 12.45 -18.27
C ALA A 146 11.30 13.52 -18.18
N GLN A 147 11.08 14.60 -17.43
CA GLN A 147 12.12 15.62 -17.16
C GLN A 147 13.30 15.04 -16.37
N THR A 148 13.01 14.17 -15.40
CA THR A 148 14.04 13.49 -14.60
C THR A 148 14.85 12.55 -15.47
N SER A 149 14.19 11.73 -16.29
CA SER A 149 14.81 10.87 -17.31
C SER A 149 15.66 11.67 -18.29
N GLU A 150 15.18 12.83 -18.75
CA GLU A 150 15.93 13.70 -19.67
C GLU A 150 17.15 14.35 -19.00
N SER A 151 17.08 14.66 -17.70
CA SER A 151 18.24 15.10 -16.91
C SER A 151 19.22 13.97 -16.58
N LEU A 152 18.72 12.72 -16.50
CA LEU A 152 19.50 11.51 -16.25
C LEU A 152 20.11 10.92 -17.51
N LYS A 153 19.55 11.15 -18.70
CA LYS A 153 20.06 10.68 -20.01
C LYS A 153 21.58 10.80 -20.17
N PRO A 154 22.23 11.97 -19.94
CA PRO A 154 23.68 12.07 -20.09
C PRO A 154 24.46 11.21 -19.09
N ASN A 155 23.97 11.06 -17.85
CA ASN A 155 24.59 10.17 -16.86
C ASN A 155 24.30 8.68 -17.14
N LEU A 156 23.15 8.37 -17.72
CA LEU A 156 22.74 7.01 -18.04
C LEU A 156 23.53 6.45 -19.22
N GLU A 157 23.73 7.26 -20.27
CA GLU A 157 24.56 6.93 -21.42
C GLU A 157 26.03 6.70 -21.04
N GLU A 158 26.54 7.44 -20.04
CA GLU A 158 27.92 7.30 -19.57
C GLU A 158 28.10 6.17 -18.54
N LEU A 159 27.22 6.06 -17.54
CA LEU A 159 27.39 5.16 -16.39
C LEU A 159 26.81 3.75 -16.61
N ALA A 160 25.79 3.65 -17.46
CA ALA A 160 25.01 2.44 -17.67
C ALA A 160 24.54 2.24 -19.13
N PRO A 161 25.43 2.35 -20.15
CA PRO A 161 25.05 2.14 -21.54
C PRO A 161 24.42 0.76 -21.79
N GLU A 162 24.77 -0.23 -20.99
CA GLU A 162 24.22 -1.58 -21.02
C GLU A 162 22.74 -1.68 -20.63
N LEU A 163 22.14 -0.64 -20.04
CA LEU A 163 20.73 -0.59 -19.64
C LEU A 163 19.88 0.32 -20.54
N LEU A 164 20.48 1.06 -21.49
CA LEU A 164 19.77 2.06 -22.27
C LEU A 164 18.57 1.50 -23.03
N GLU A 165 18.76 0.35 -23.70
CA GLU A 165 17.70 -0.31 -24.46
C GLU A 165 16.58 -0.81 -23.53
N THR A 166 16.94 -1.50 -22.44
CA THR A 166 15.99 -2.01 -21.45
C THR A 166 15.17 -0.88 -20.81
N ILE A 167 15.82 0.22 -20.43
CA ILE A 167 15.13 1.38 -19.83
C ILE A 167 14.18 2.03 -20.83
N HIS A 168 14.57 2.09 -22.11
CA HIS A 168 13.72 2.63 -23.15
C HIS A 168 12.48 1.76 -23.39
N ASN A 169 12.65 0.43 -23.45
CA ASN A 169 11.55 -0.52 -23.59
C ASN A 169 10.58 -0.42 -22.41
N ILE A 170 11.09 -0.42 -21.17
CA ILE A 170 10.29 -0.21 -19.96
C ILE A 170 9.42 1.05 -20.04
N GLN A 171 9.96 2.17 -20.55
CA GLN A 171 9.18 3.40 -20.71
C GLN A 171 8.06 3.26 -21.75
N ILE A 172 8.34 2.64 -22.89
CA ILE A 172 7.34 2.39 -23.94
C ILE A 172 6.23 1.48 -23.40
N ASP A 173 6.59 0.38 -22.75
CA ASP A 173 5.63 -0.60 -22.25
C ASP A 173 4.81 -0.04 -21.08
N HIS A 174 5.43 0.75 -20.21
CA HIS A 174 4.73 1.48 -19.17
C HIS A 174 3.59 2.34 -19.74
N GLU A 175 3.87 3.13 -20.78
CA GLU A 175 2.86 3.96 -21.45
C GLU A 175 1.78 3.12 -22.13
N ALA A 176 2.17 2.03 -22.79
CA ALA A 176 1.25 1.12 -23.45
C ALA A 176 0.30 0.44 -22.46
N ILE A 177 0.82 -0.02 -21.32
CA ILE A 177 0.05 -0.65 -20.22
C ILE A 177 -0.95 0.33 -19.62
N LEU A 178 -0.52 1.55 -19.29
CA LEU A 178 -1.43 2.58 -18.74
C LEU A 178 -2.58 2.88 -19.72
N LYS A 179 -2.25 3.01 -21.01
CA LYS A 179 -3.25 3.20 -22.06
C LYS A 179 -4.23 2.02 -22.11
N LYS A 180 -3.73 0.79 -22.09
CA LYS A 180 -4.55 -0.43 -22.11
C LYS A 180 -5.47 -0.55 -20.89
N ILE A 181 -4.96 -0.28 -19.69
CA ILE A 181 -5.77 -0.29 -18.46
C ILE A 181 -6.88 0.78 -18.55
N SER A 182 -6.56 1.98 -19.05
CA SER A 182 -7.55 3.05 -19.19
C SER A 182 -8.67 2.69 -20.19
N GLN A 183 -8.32 1.99 -21.27
CA GLN A 183 -9.21 1.61 -22.36
C GLN A 183 -9.99 0.31 -22.11
N SER A 184 -9.55 -0.54 -21.18
CA SER A 184 -10.23 -1.77 -20.79
C SER A 184 -11.68 -1.48 -20.37
N GLU A 185 -12.63 -2.39 -20.54
CA GLU A 185 -14.00 -2.24 -19.96
C GLU A 185 -14.10 -2.85 -18.55
N SER A 186 -12.96 -3.26 -17.96
CA SER A 186 -12.89 -3.86 -16.62
C SER A 186 -13.32 -2.89 -15.52
N ASN A 187 -13.95 -3.42 -14.46
CA ASN A 187 -14.27 -2.66 -13.25
C ASN A 187 -13.07 -2.48 -12.31
N ASN A 188 -11.91 -3.08 -12.62
CA ASN A 188 -10.73 -3.10 -11.76
C ASN A 188 -9.61 -2.18 -12.26
N LYS A 189 -9.92 -1.15 -13.05
CA LYS A 189 -8.90 -0.26 -13.64
C LYS A 189 -8.03 0.38 -12.57
N GLU A 190 -8.65 0.88 -11.52
CA GLU A 190 -7.97 1.60 -10.44
C GLU A 190 -7.02 0.67 -9.67
N GLU A 191 -7.41 -0.59 -9.46
CA GLU A 191 -6.57 -1.61 -8.83
C GLU A 191 -5.38 -1.98 -9.73
N LEU A 192 -5.63 -2.21 -11.01
CA LEU A 192 -4.57 -2.53 -11.98
C LEU A 192 -3.58 -1.37 -12.14
N THR A 193 -4.07 -0.13 -12.21
CA THR A 193 -3.21 1.06 -12.25
C THR A 193 -2.38 1.18 -10.98
N ALA A 194 -2.97 0.97 -9.80
CA ALA A 194 -2.23 1.06 -8.54
C ALA A 194 -1.15 -0.02 -8.41
N ILE A 195 -1.44 -1.26 -8.83
CA ILE A 195 -0.44 -2.35 -8.84
C ILE A 195 0.71 -2.00 -9.78
N HIS A 196 0.40 -1.61 -11.03
CA HIS A 196 1.41 -1.25 -12.02
C HIS A 196 2.28 -0.08 -11.56
N GLN A 197 1.66 0.94 -10.95
CA GLN A 197 2.38 2.10 -10.43
C GLN A 197 3.35 1.71 -9.30
N SER A 198 2.92 0.86 -8.37
CA SER A 198 3.79 0.35 -7.30
C SER A 198 4.98 -0.44 -7.86
N GLN A 199 4.80 -1.17 -8.96
CA GLN A 199 5.90 -1.89 -9.61
C GLN A 199 6.90 -0.92 -10.25
N MET A 200 6.42 0.15 -10.88
CA MET A 200 7.27 1.20 -11.45
C MET A 200 8.09 1.93 -10.40
N GLU A 201 7.49 2.28 -9.25
CA GLU A 201 8.20 2.89 -8.11
C GLU A 201 9.36 2.00 -7.63
N HIS A 202 9.11 0.70 -7.49
CA HIS A 202 10.16 -0.25 -7.11
C HIS A 202 11.28 -0.35 -8.14
N TYR A 203 10.95 -0.31 -9.43
CA TYR A 203 11.95 -0.26 -10.50
C TYR A 203 12.80 1.01 -10.42
N GLU A 204 12.18 2.17 -10.21
CA GLU A 204 12.87 3.46 -10.09
C GLU A 204 13.86 3.47 -8.91
N ASP A 205 13.46 2.94 -7.75
CA ASP A 205 14.34 2.77 -6.59
C ASP A 205 15.59 1.92 -6.91
N ILE A 206 15.41 0.84 -7.67
CA ILE A 206 16.50 -0.05 -8.09
C ILE A 206 17.42 0.66 -9.07
N LEU A 207 16.88 1.36 -10.06
CA LEU A 207 17.66 2.12 -11.04
C LEU A 207 18.45 3.24 -10.38
N GLU A 208 17.84 4.00 -9.48
CA GLU A 208 18.52 5.07 -8.74
C GLU A 208 19.66 4.49 -7.87
N GLY A 209 19.41 3.37 -7.20
CA GLY A 209 20.42 2.62 -6.45
C GLY A 209 21.58 2.15 -7.33
N TYR A 210 21.29 1.62 -8.51
CA TYR A 210 22.28 1.18 -9.49
C TYR A 210 23.20 2.33 -9.89
N LEU A 211 22.63 3.48 -10.25
CA LEU A 211 23.37 4.66 -10.71
C LEU A 211 24.20 5.30 -9.58
N LYS A 212 23.68 5.32 -8.35
CA LYS A 212 24.44 5.75 -7.17
C LYS A 212 25.68 4.89 -6.96
N ILE A 213 25.55 3.57 -7.06
CA ILE A 213 26.68 2.65 -6.90
C ILE A 213 27.66 2.80 -8.07
N LYS A 214 27.20 2.92 -9.32
CA LYS A 214 28.08 3.14 -10.49
C LYS A 214 28.90 4.43 -10.39
N THR A 215 28.32 5.49 -9.86
CA THR A 215 29.00 6.79 -9.68
C THR A 215 30.18 6.70 -8.71
N SER A 216 30.08 5.90 -7.64
CA SER A 216 31.14 5.77 -6.63
C SER A 216 31.25 4.36 -6.04
N PRO A 217 31.69 3.34 -6.82
CA PRO A 217 31.60 1.94 -6.43
C PRO A 217 32.40 1.60 -5.17
N LYS A 218 33.49 2.34 -4.91
CA LYS A 218 34.37 2.12 -3.74
C LYS A 218 33.73 2.50 -2.41
N ASP A 219 32.67 3.32 -2.44
CA ASP A 219 32.01 3.82 -1.23
C ASP A 219 30.92 2.84 -0.73
N PHE A 220 30.67 1.76 -1.47
CA PHE A 220 29.62 0.80 -1.16
C PHE A 220 30.19 -0.61 -0.97
N TYR A 221 29.72 -1.29 0.07
CA TYR A 221 29.97 -2.72 0.23
C TYR A 221 29.29 -3.53 -0.87
N ASN A 222 29.99 -4.57 -1.32
CA ASN A 222 29.51 -5.52 -2.34
C ASN A 222 29.00 -4.84 -3.61
N ALA A 223 29.62 -3.72 -4.02
CA ALA A 223 29.15 -2.90 -5.14
C ALA A 223 28.92 -3.72 -6.42
N GLU A 224 29.87 -4.56 -6.80
CA GLU A 224 29.78 -5.38 -8.02
C GLU A 224 28.61 -6.38 -7.99
N GLU A 225 28.44 -7.09 -6.87
CA GLU A 225 27.33 -8.03 -6.66
C GLU A 225 25.97 -7.32 -6.70
N ARG A 226 25.88 -6.15 -6.04
CA ARG A 226 24.66 -5.33 -6.02
C ARG A 226 24.34 -4.74 -7.38
N LEU A 227 25.35 -4.31 -8.14
CA LEU A 227 25.18 -3.86 -9.52
C LEU A 227 24.68 -5.00 -10.41
N SER A 228 25.29 -6.19 -10.32
CA SER A 228 24.84 -7.35 -11.09
C SER A 228 23.41 -7.74 -10.74
N SER A 229 23.04 -7.69 -9.45
CA SER A 229 21.70 -8.03 -8.98
C SER A 229 20.66 -7.00 -9.44
N ALA A 230 20.98 -5.71 -9.33
CA ALA A 230 20.11 -4.64 -9.77
C ALA A 230 19.93 -4.65 -11.29
N LYS A 231 20.99 -4.89 -12.06
CA LYS A 231 20.91 -5.09 -13.51
C LYS A 231 19.96 -6.24 -13.87
N ALA A 232 20.14 -7.40 -13.26
CA ALA A 232 19.28 -8.55 -13.52
C ALA A 232 17.82 -8.28 -13.13
N ALA A 233 17.58 -7.54 -12.04
CA ALA A 233 16.23 -7.15 -11.64
C ALA A 233 15.57 -6.18 -12.65
N ILE A 234 16.33 -5.22 -13.19
CA ILE A 234 15.85 -4.29 -14.23
C ILE A 234 15.53 -5.05 -15.53
N GLU A 235 16.41 -5.95 -15.96
CA GLU A 235 16.17 -6.80 -17.15
C GLU A 235 14.96 -7.72 -16.95
N GLN A 236 14.78 -8.29 -15.77
CA GLN A 236 13.59 -9.11 -15.48
C GLN A 236 12.31 -8.26 -15.46
N PHE A 237 12.38 -7.03 -14.95
CA PHE A 237 11.23 -6.14 -14.92
C PHE A 237 10.74 -5.79 -16.33
N ASP A 238 11.65 -5.54 -17.27
CA ASP A 238 11.33 -5.36 -18.69
C ASP A 238 10.52 -6.54 -19.25
N LEU A 239 10.99 -7.77 -19.01
CA LEU A 239 10.29 -9.00 -19.42
C LEU A 239 8.91 -9.15 -18.76
N ASP A 240 8.78 -8.73 -17.50
CA ASP A 240 7.51 -8.78 -16.78
C ASP A 240 6.50 -7.76 -17.34
N LEU A 241 6.97 -6.58 -17.79
CA LEU A 241 6.13 -5.59 -18.47
C LEU A 241 5.67 -6.10 -19.85
N ASP A 242 6.57 -6.70 -20.62
CA ASP A 242 6.28 -7.38 -21.89
C ASP A 242 5.12 -8.39 -21.73
N GLU A 243 5.22 -9.25 -20.71
CA GLU A 243 4.20 -10.25 -20.41
C GLU A 243 2.89 -9.62 -19.93
N THR A 244 2.97 -8.58 -19.10
CA THR A 244 1.79 -7.82 -18.65
C THR A 244 1.04 -7.21 -19.83
N LEU A 245 1.76 -6.57 -20.76
CA LEU A 245 1.18 -6.00 -21.96
C LEU A 245 0.56 -7.07 -22.86
N ARG A 246 1.21 -8.23 -23.01
CA ARG A 246 0.66 -9.39 -23.72
C ARG A 246 -0.66 -9.86 -23.11
N GLN A 247 -0.71 -10.01 -21.79
CA GLN A 247 -1.92 -10.43 -21.08
C GLN A 247 -3.07 -9.43 -21.23
N LEU A 248 -2.78 -8.13 -21.19
CA LEU A 248 -3.77 -7.08 -21.45
C LEU A 248 -4.31 -7.15 -22.88
N ASN A 249 -3.43 -7.36 -23.87
CA ASN A 249 -3.84 -7.54 -25.26
C ASN A 249 -4.70 -8.80 -25.48
N GLU A 250 -4.34 -9.93 -24.86
CA GLU A 250 -5.12 -11.17 -24.92
C GLU A 250 -6.49 -11.02 -24.24
N ALA A 251 -6.56 -10.28 -23.14
CA ALA A 251 -7.83 -9.97 -22.49
C ALA A 251 -8.76 -9.16 -23.40
N ASP A 252 -8.23 -8.18 -24.12
CA ASP A 252 -8.98 -7.35 -25.08
C ASP A 252 -9.47 -8.17 -26.30
N LEU A 253 -8.73 -9.20 -26.73
CA LEU A 253 -9.06 -10.01 -27.90
C LEU A 253 -10.13 -11.09 -27.65
N ARG A 254 -10.60 -11.27 -26.41
CA ARG A 254 -11.63 -12.27 -26.09
C ARG A 254 -12.92 -12.08 -26.88
N ASP A 255 -13.34 -10.83 -27.09
CA ASP A 255 -14.55 -10.53 -27.85
C ASP A 255 -14.38 -10.81 -29.36
N PHE A 256 -13.16 -10.65 -29.87
CA PHE A 256 -12.80 -11.06 -31.23
C PHE A 256 -12.90 -12.59 -31.39
N ASP A 257 -12.36 -13.37 -30.45
CA ASP A 257 -12.43 -14.84 -30.50
C ASP A 257 -13.87 -15.36 -30.38
N ILE A 258 -14.69 -14.72 -29.54
CA ILE A 258 -16.13 -15.02 -29.45
C ILE A 258 -16.81 -14.74 -30.79
N SER A 259 -16.51 -13.60 -31.41
CA SER A 259 -17.05 -13.20 -32.71
C SER A 259 -16.65 -14.18 -33.81
N LEU A 260 -15.37 -14.58 -33.87
CA LEU A 260 -14.89 -15.62 -34.79
C LEU A 260 -15.64 -16.93 -34.59
N ARG A 261 -15.78 -17.40 -33.34
CA ARG A 261 -16.51 -18.65 -33.05
C ARG A 261 -17.98 -18.59 -33.46
N ILE A 262 -18.65 -17.46 -33.30
CA ILE A 262 -20.04 -17.27 -33.74
C ILE A 262 -20.12 -17.31 -35.27
N LEU A 263 -19.20 -16.63 -35.96
CA LEU A 263 -19.13 -16.63 -37.43
C LEU A 263 -18.83 -18.03 -37.98
N SER A 264 -17.85 -18.74 -37.42
CA SER A 264 -17.50 -20.11 -37.83
C SER A 264 -18.58 -21.14 -37.50
N LYS A 265 -19.40 -20.93 -36.46
CA LYS A 265 -20.59 -21.76 -36.20
C LYS A 265 -21.76 -21.43 -37.13
N LYS A 266 -21.75 -20.27 -37.79
CA LYS A 266 -22.81 -19.82 -38.69
C LYS A 266 -22.56 -20.22 -40.14
N GLU A 267 -21.41 -20.80 -40.49
CA GLU A 267 -21.30 -21.53 -41.76
C GLU A 267 -22.21 -22.77 -41.68
N PRO A 268 -23.37 -22.76 -42.35
CA PRO A 268 -24.13 -23.99 -42.48
C PRO A 268 -23.33 -24.87 -43.42
N ASN A 269 -23.23 -26.15 -43.09
CA ASN A 269 -22.97 -27.19 -44.08
C ASN A 269 -23.90 -26.94 -45.28
N THR A 270 -23.36 -26.29 -46.31
CA THR A 270 -23.98 -26.26 -47.62
C THR A 270 -23.42 -27.46 -48.36
N GLU A 271 -23.75 -28.64 -47.86
CA GLU A 271 -23.63 -29.88 -48.61
C GLU A 271 -25.01 -30.55 -48.63
N LEU A 272 -25.50 -30.66 -49.87
CA LEU A 272 -26.63 -31.41 -50.42
C LEU A 272 -28.02 -30.75 -50.35
#